data_AF-A0A938K6A7-F1
#
_entry.id   AF-A0A938K6A7-F1
#
_cell.length_a   1.000
_cell.length_b   1.000
_cell.length_c   1.000
_cell.angle_alpha   90.00
_cell.angle_beta   90.00
_cell.angle_gamma   90.00
#
_symmetry.space_group_name_H-M   'P 1'
#
loop_
_entity.id
_entity.type
_entity.pdbx_description
1 polymer ?
#
loop_
_entity_poly.entity_id
_entity_poly.type
_entity_poly.pdbx_seq_one_letter_code
_entity_poly.pdbx_strand_id
1 'polypeptide(L)'
;MVTDSLMTGSRIIGWGTALPEKVLTNDELSSMMDTNDEWITERTGIKRRHVGGSTASLSIESAQRAISMAGVDPASIDGLVLSTTTPDRTVPATSAAVQNALGLRCGAFDVNAACSGFVYAYVVANGLIAIGAKRLLVIGTDTLSRITDWSDRGTAILFADGSGAAVVEATSDAGQMLGWDLDADGSLEHLLYAEVGGYIHMDGKEVFRRAVRIMVDSAKKSLAKAGLTTSDVALCVPHQANYRIIDAACRQLDIPLDKTAIVLHETGNTSSASIPLALFDAADKGRLRNGDIVLMVGFGAGMTAASAVIEWRQP
;
A
#
# COMPACT_ATOMS: atom_id res chain seq x y z
N MET A 1 34.68 -22.03 -8.71
CA MET A 1 33.79 -21.45 -9.73
C MET A 1 32.41 -21.38 -9.11
N VAL A 2 32.11 -20.26 -8.46
CA VAL A 2 30.73 -19.95 -8.05
C VAL A 2 30.06 -19.55 -9.35
N THR A 3 29.16 -20.38 -9.85
CA THR A 3 28.32 -20.04 -11.01
C THR A 3 27.68 -18.69 -10.75
N ASP A 4 27.75 -17.77 -11.71
CA ASP A 4 26.88 -16.60 -11.78
C ASP A 4 25.45 -17.09 -11.48
N SER A 5 24.97 -16.87 -10.25
CA SER A 5 23.56 -17.04 -9.99
C SER A 5 22.91 -15.93 -10.79
N LEU A 6 22.36 -16.27 -11.95
CA LEU A 6 21.49 -15.41 -12.74
C LEU A 6 20.62 -14.64 -11.75
N MET A 7 20.85 -13.32 -11.65
CA MET A 7 20.00 -12.43 -10.86
C MET A 7 18.57 -12.71 -11.29
N THR A 8 17.81 -13.39 -10.42
CA THR A 8 16.43 -13.73 -10.70
C THR A 8 15.63 -12.50 -10.36
N GLY A 9 15.24 -11.76 -11.39
CA GLY A 9 14.31 -10.65 -11.25
C GLY A 9 12.92 -11.15 -10.84
N SER A 10 11.99 -10.23 -10.65
CA SER A 10 10.59 -10.60 -10.45
C SER A 10 9.65 -9.66 -11.18
N ARG A 11 8.42 -10.11 -11.40
CA ARG A 11 7.34 -9.29 -11.98
C ARG A 11 6.00 -9.59 -11.32
N ILE A 12 5.13 -8.60 -11.26
CA ILE A 12 3.72 -8.79 -10.92
C ILE A 12 3.03 -9.50 -12.09
N ILE A 13 2.45 -10.67 -11.84
CA ILE A 13 1.73 -11.48 -12.85
C ILE A 13 0.21 -11.50 -12.65
N GLY A 14 -0.27 -10.95 -11.54
CA GLY A 14 -1.70 -10.81 -11.28
C GLY A 14 -1.95 -9.96 -10.04
N TRP A 15 -3.08 -9.28 -10.02
CA TRP A 15 -3.47 -8.38 -8.93
C TRP A 15 -4.95 -8.45 -8.63
N GLY A 16 -5.32 -7.93 -7.47
CA GLY A 16 -6.69 -7.88 -7.02
C GLY A 16 -6.88 -6.86 -5.90
N THR A 17 -8.07 -6.29 -5.84
CA THR A 17 -8.46 -5.32 -4.81
C THR A 17 -9.75 -5.77 -4.14
N ALA A 18 -9.96 -5.34 -2.89
CA ALA A 18 -11.21 -5.56 -2.16
C ALA A 18 -11.51 -4.34 -1.28
N LEU A 19 -12.76 -3.90 -1.29
CA LEU A 19 -13.30 -2.83 -0.45
C LEU A 19 -14.58 -3.36 0.21
N PRO A 20 -14.83 -3.06 1.50
CA PRO A 20 -16.11 -3.41 2.12
C PRO A 20 -17.31 -2.83 1.37
N GLU A 21 -18.44 -3.54 1.40
CA GLU A 21 -19.68 -3.08 0.75
C GLU A 21 -20.24 -1.79 1.37
N LYS A 22 -20.08 -1.62 2.69
CA LYS A 22 -20.59 -0.44 3.39
C LYS A 22 -19.73 0.78 3.05
N VAL A 23 -20.36 1.70 2.32
CA VAL A 23 -19.84 3.04 2.02
C VAL A 23 -20.32 4.00 3.11
N LEU A 24 -19.41 4.83 3.60
CA LEU A 24 -19.68 5.94 4.50
C LEU A 24 -19.35 7.26 3.77
N THR A 25 -20.37 8.06 3.52
CA THR A 25 -20.26 9.37 2.86
C THR A 25 -19.89 10.46 3.86
N ASN A 26 -19.44 11.62 3.38
CA ASN A 26 -19.22 12.78 4.24
C ASN A 26 -20.53 13.27 4.90
N ASP A 27 -21.67 13.19 4.21
CA ASP A 27 -22.97 13.62 4.75
C ASP A 27 -23.44 12.71 5.90
N GLU A 28 -23.15 11.41 5.83
CA GLU A 28 -23.41 10.49 6.94
C GLU A 28 -22.53 10.80 8.16
N LEU A 29 -21.26 11.19 7.95
CA LEU A 29 -20.39 11.65 9.04
C LEU A 29 -20.95 12.91 9.72
N SER A 30 -21.55 13.83 8.98
CA SER A 30 -22.21 15.03 9.53
C SER A 30 -23.35 14.74 10.49
N SER A 31 -23.94 13.55 10.41
CA SER A 31 -24.97 13.11 11.35
C SER A 31 -24.39 12.61 12.68
N MET A 32 -23.08 12.36 12.74
CA MET A 32 -22.37 11.81 13.91
C MET A 32 -21.44 12.83 14.59
N MET A 33 -20.99 13.86 13.87
CA MET A 33 -20.07 14.88 14.39
C MET A 33 -20.25 16.23 13.69
N ASP A 34 -19.75 17.30 14.30
CA ASP A 34 -19.77 18.67 13.75
C ASP A 34 -18.84 18.82 12.54
N THR A 35 -19.32 18.41 11.36
CA THR A 35 -18.59 18.43 10.08
C THR A 35 -19.55 18.53 8.89
N ASN A 36 -19.02 18.72 7.67
CA ASN A 36 -19.78 18.67 6.41
C ASN A 36 -18.89 18.24 5.21
N ASP A 37 -19.52 17.92 4.08
CA ASP A 37 -18.80 17.49 2.87
C ASP A 37 -17.78 18.51 2.37
N GLU A 38 -18.16 19.79 2.33
CA GLU A 38 -17.28 20.87 1.87
C GLU A 38 -15.99 20.91 2.70
N TRP A 39 -16.13 20.91 4.03
CA TRP A 39 -15.02 20.99 4.96
C TRP A 39 -14.10 19.76 4.90
N ILE A 40 -14.66 18.55 4.80
CA ILE A 40 -13.86 17.32 4.67
C ILE A 40 -13.13 17.30 3.33
N THR A 41 -13.84 17.63 2.25
CA THR A 41 -13.29 17.63 0.89
C THR A 41 -12.14 18.62 0.77
N GLU A 42 -12.31 19.86 1.21
CA GLU A 42 -11.28 20.89 1.12
C GLU A 42 -10.00 20.47 1.89
N ARG A 43 -10.16 19.80 3.02
CA ARG A 43 -9.04 19.44 3.89
C ARG A 43 -8.36 18.13 3.53
N THR A 44 -9.06 17.22 2.88
CA THR A 44 -8.59 15.84 2.69
C THR A 44 -8.69 15.34 1.26
N GLY A 45 -9.59 15.89 0.45
CA GLY A 45 -9.98 15.37 -0.86
C GLY A 45 -10.90 14.14 -0.81
N ILE A 46 -11.30 13.68 0.38
CA ILE A 46 -12.13 12.49 0.57
C ILE A 46 -13.61 12.87 0.42
N LYS A 47 -14.35 12.11 -0.40
CA LYS A 47 -15.82 12.23 -0.57
C LYS A 47 -16.57 11.10 0.12
N ARG A 48 -16.01 9.89 0.03
CA ARG A 48 -16.54 8.69 0.66
C ARG A 48 -15.41 7.77 1.09
N ARG A 49 -15.73 6.84 1.98
CA ARG A 49 -14.83 5.76 2.40
C ARG A 49 -15.58 4.45 2.58
N HIS A 50 -14.88 3.34 2.49
CA HIS A 50 -15.44 2.02 2.75
C HIS A 50 -15.05 1.56 4.16
N VAL A 51 -16.01 1.00 4.92
CA VAL A 51 -15.77 0.54 6.29
C VAL A 51 -16.48 -0.79 6.54
N GLY A 52 -15.80 -1.74 7.17
CA GLY A 52 -16.34 -3.03 7.57
C GLY A 52 -15.44 -4.21 7.21
N GLY A 53 -15.93 -5.42 7.51
CA GLY A 53 -15.17 -6.65 7.33
C GLY A 53 -14.05 -6.82 8.37
N SER A 54 -13.17 -7.78 8.09
CA SER A 54 -11.94 -8.03 8.84
C SER A 54 -10.73 -8.02 7.91
N THR A 55 -9.54 -7.78 8.47
CA THR A 55 -8.28 -7.80 7.70
C THR A 55 -8.09 -9.14 7.00
N ALA A 56 -8.40 -10.26 7.65
CA ALA A 56 -8.40 -11.58 6.99
C ALA A 56 -9.39 -11.65 5.82
N SER A 57 -10.66 -11.26 6.01
CA SER A 57 -11.69 -11.38 4.96
C SER A 57 -11.37 -10.58 3.70
N LEU A 58 -10.92 -9.32 3.85
CA LEU A 58 -10.56 -8.47 2.72
C LEU A 58 -9.28 -8.96 2.03
N SER A 59 -8.32 -9.48 2.80
CA SER A 59 -7.10 -10.09 2.25
C SER A 59 -7.40 -11.33 1.42
N ILE A 60 -8.36 -12.16 1.85
CA ILE A 60 -8.79 -13.34 1.09
C ILE A 60 -9.41 -12.92 -0.23
N GLU A 61 -10.32 -11.95 -0.23
CA GLU A 61 -11.00 -11.49 -1.44
C GLU A 61 -10.03 -10.88 -2.47
N SER A 62 -9.14 -9.98 -2.05
CA SER A 62 -8.16 -9.38 -2.96
C SER A 62 -7.14 -10.41 -3.48
N ALA A 63 -6.69 -11.33 -2.63
CA ALA A 63 -5.77 -12.39 -3.03
C ALA A 63 -6.40 -13.41 -3.99
N GLN A 64 -7.66 -13.79 -3.79
CA GLN A 64 -8.37 -14.66 -4.72
C GLN A 64 -8.43 -14.05 -6.12
N ARG A 65 -8.69 -12.74 -6.21
CA ARG A 65 -8.66 -12.00 -7.49
C ARG A 65 -7.26 -11.99 -8.09
N ALA A 66 -6.22 -11.70 -7.29
CA ALA A 66 -4.84 -11.70 -7.75
C ALA A 66 -4.36 -13.07 -8.26
N ILE A 67 -4.67 -14.14 -7.53
CA ILE A 67 -4.33 -15.52 -7.91
C ILE A 67 -5.10 -15.93 -9.17
N SER A 68 -6.39 -15.62 -9.24
CA SER A 68 -7.22 -15.90 -10.42
C SER A 68 -6.69 -15.17 -11.66
N MET A 69 -6.29 -13.90 -11.51
CA MET A 69 -5.72 -13.11 -12.59
C MET A 69 -4.37 -13.67 -13.05
N ALA A 70 -3.53 -14.10 -12.11
CA ALA A 70 -2.26 -14.74 -12.40
C ALA A 70 -2.41 -16.12 -13.08
N GLY A 71 -3.57 -16.77 -12.95
CA GLY A 71 -3.84 -18.08 -13.53
C GLY A 71 -2.96 -19.19 -12.94
N VAL A 72 -2.52 -19.04 -11.69
CA VAL A 72 -1.61 -19.99 -11.02
C VAL A 72 -2.35 -20.85 -10.00
N ASP A 73 -1.84 -22.06 -9.78
CA ASP A 73 -2.28 -22.93 -8.67
C ASP A 73 -1.86 -22.29 -7.33
N PRO A 74 -2.79 -22.06 -6.36
CA PRO A 74 -2.47 -21.59 -5.02
C PRO A 74 -1.37 -22.43 -4.32
N ALA A 75 -1.30 -23.73 -4.60
CA ALA A 75 -0.27 -24.61 -4.02
C ALA A 75 1.14 -24.35 -4.57
N SER A 76 1.27 -23.55 -5.64
CA SER A 76 2.55 -23.19 -6.27
C SER A 76 3.15 -21.87 -5.75
N ILE A 77 2.46 -21.19 -4.82
CA ILE A 77 2.96 -20.00 -4.13
C ILE A 77 3.89 -20.46 -3.00
N ASP A 78 5.10 -19.93 -2.95
CA ASP A 78 6.16 -20.31 -2.01
C ASP A 78 6.15 -19.49 -0.70
N GLY A 79 5.40 -18.40 -0.65
CA GLY A 79 5.24 -17.59 0.55
C GLY A 79 4.14 -16.53 0.46
N LEU A 80 3.58 -16.18 1.63
CA LEU A 80 2.62 -15.08 1.80
C LEU A 80 3.23 -14.01 2.72
N VAL A 81 3.28 -12.77 2.23
CA VAL A 81 3.63 -11.58 3.00
C VAL A 81 2.40 -10.68 3.11
N LEU A 82 1.81 -10.57 4.29
CA LEU A 82 0.66 -9.69 4.55
C LEU A 82 1.12 -8.45 5.29
N SER A 83 1.07 -7.28 4.66
CA SER A 83 1.24 -6.03 5.36
C SER A 83 -0.06 -5.53 5.97
N THR A 84 -0.06 -5.35 7.29
CA THR A 84 -1.17 -4.79 8.04
C THR A 84 -0.70 -4.18 9.36
N THR A 85 -1.39 -3.14 9.82
CA THR A 85 -1.30 -2.60 11.18
C THR A 85 -2.57 -2.87 12.01
N THR A 86 -3.57 -3.52 11.40
CA THR A 86 -4.86 -3.85 12.01
C THR A 86 -5.12 -5.36 11.99
N PRO A 87 -4.25 -6.17 12.61
CA PRO A 87 -4.41 -7.62 12.57
C PRO A 87 -5.74 -8.05 13.22
N ASP A 88 -6.27 -9.19 12.79
CA ASP A 88 -7.49 -9.76 13.38
C ASP A 88 -7.27 -10.14 14.85
N ARG A 89 -6.03 -10.50 15.22
CA ARG A 89 -5.61 -10.93 16.56
C ARG A 89 -4.18 -10.47 16.85
N THR A 90 -3.82 -10.35 18.12
CA THR A 90 -2.41 -10.17 18.53
C THR A 90 -1.56 -11.41 18.24
N VAL A 91 -2.17 -12.60 18.40
CA VAL A 91 -1.57 -13.89 18.06
C VAL A 91 -2.68 -14.90 17.73
N PRO A 92 -2.56 -15.70 16.65
CA PRO A 92 -1.49 -15.67 15.64
C PRO A 92 -1.59 -14.46 14.68
N ALA A 93 -0.60 -14.32 13.81
CA ALA A 93 -0.62 -13.38 12.68
C ALA A 93 -1.83 -13.63 11.76
N THR A 94 -2.34 -12.57 11.15
CA THR A 94 -3.54 -12.64 10.29
C THR A 94 -3.28 -13.48 9.03
N SER A 95 -2.06 -13.42 8.51
CA SER A 95 -1.60 -14.21 7.37
C SER A 95 -1.78 -15.71 7.55
N ALA A 96 -1.74 -16.26 8.77
CA ALA A 96 -1.97 -17.69 8.98
C ALA A 96 -3.41 -18.11 8.64
N ALA A 97 -4.41 -17.27 8.96
CA ALA A 97 -5.80 -17.53 8.59
C ALA A 97 -6.02 -17.38 7.08
N VAL A 98 -5.42 -16.35 6.49
CA VAL A 98 -5.47 -16.09 5.03
C VAL A 98 -4.83 -17.23 4.24
N GLN A 99 -3.65 -17.69 4.67
CA GLN A 99 -2.90 -18.81 4.08
C GLN A 99 -3.78 -20.06 3.98
N ASN A 100 -4.44 -20.42 5.07
CA ASN A 100 -5.30 -21.61 5.11
C ASN A 100 -6.55 -21.42 4.24
N ALA A 101 -7.20 -20.25 4.30
CA ALA A 101 -8.42 -19.97 3.55
C ALA A 101 -8.20 -19.96 2.02
N LEU A 102 -7.00 -19.58 1.57
CA LEU A 102 -6.61 -19.60 0.15
C LEU A 102 -6.08 -20.96 -0.31
N GLY A 103 -5.94 -21.95 0.59
CA GLY A 103 -5.40 -23.27 0.25
C GLY A 103 -3.91 -23.27 -0.09
N LEU A 104 -3.14 -22.29 0.40
CA LEU A 104 -1.71 -22.21 0.16
C LEU A 104 -0.97 -23.34 0.90
N ARG A 105 0.24 -23.67 0.44
CA ARG A 105 1.10 -24.70 1.05
C ARG A 105 2.49 -24.16 1.42
N CYS A 106 2.54 -22.90 1.81
CA CYS A 106 3.77 -22.17 2.12
C CYS A 106 3.78 -21.54 3.51
N GLY A 107 4.93 -20.98 3.90
CA GLY A 107 5.03 -20.08 5.04
C GLY A 107 4.26 -18.78 4.82
N ALA A 108 3.81 -18.17 5.91
CA ALA A 108 3.00 -16.95 5.90
C ALA A 108 3.34 -16.09 7.12
N PHE A 109 3.50 -14.78 6.91
CA PHE A 109 3.82 -13.84 7.99
C PHE A 109 3.27 -12.44 7.72
N ASP A 110 3.10 -11.68 8.81
CA ASP A 110 2.66 -10.29 8.76
C ASP A 110 3.87 -9.33 8.79
N VAL A 111 3.77 -8.20 8.09
CA VAL A 111 4.72 -7.07 8.14
C VAL A 111 3.98 -5.81 8.57
N ASN A 112 4.30 -5.30 9.76
CA ASN A 112 3.77 -4.03 10.23
C ASN A 112 4.79 -2.90 10.03
N ALA A 113 4.65 -2.17 8.94
CA ALA A 113 5.33 -0.89 8.71
C ALA A 113 4.30 0.22 8.41
N ALA A 114 3.12 0.11 9.06
CA ALA A 114 1.97 1.00 8.88
C ALA A 114 1.69 1.29 7.39
N CYS A 115 1.33 2.52 7.05
CA CYS A 115 0.93 2.91 5.69
C CYS A 115 2.03 2.74 4.60
N SER A 116 3.30 2.57 4.98
CA SER A 116 4.38 2.26 4.03
C SER A 116 4.50 0.75 3.74
N GLY A 117 3.68 -0.05 4.42
CA GLY A 117 3.88 -1.48 4.59
C GLY A 117 3.74 -2.33 3.34
N PHE A 118 2.88 -1.96 2.38
CA PHE A 118 2.81 -2.71 1.12
C PHE A 118 4.13 -2.66 0.34
N VAL A 119 4.81 -1.50 0.32
CA VAL A 119 6.10 -1.37 -0.37
C VAL A 119 7.19 -2.13 0.40
N TYR A 120 7.17 -2.10 1.74
CA TYR A 120 8.01 -2.99 2.56
C TYR A 120 7.81 -4.47 2.20
N ALA A 121 6.55 -4.92 2.15
CA ALA A 121 6.20 -6.30 1.82
C ALA A 121 6.63 -6.67 0.38
N TYR A 122 6.49 -5.75 -0.57
CA TYR A 122 6.94 -5.94 -1.95
C TYR A 122 8.46 -6.08 -2.07
N VAL A 123 9.23 -5.26 -1.34
CA VAL A 123 10.69 -5.37 -1.27
C VAL A 123 11.11 -6.69 -0.61
N VAL A 124 10.46 -7.09 0.49
CA VAL A 124 10.71 -8.38 1.15
C VAL A 124 10.45 -9.55 0.21
N ALA A 125 9.33 -9.53 -0.53
CA ALA A 125 9.00 -10.57 -1.50
C ALA A 125 10.05 -10.69 -2.62
N ASN A 126 10.54 -9.56 -3.14
CA ASN A 126 11.63 -9.55 -4.12
C ASN A 126 12.93 -10.13 -3.56
N GLY A 127 13.25 -9.83 -2.29
CA GLY A 127 14.38 -10.45 -1.59
C GLY A 127 14.25 -11.97 -1.48
N LEU A 128 13.05 -12.48 -1.17
CA LEU A 128 12.78 -13.92 -1.10
C LEU A 128 12.89 -14.60 -2.49
N ILE A 129 12.46 -13.92 -3.55
CA ILE A 129 12.62 -14.41 -4.93
C ILE A 129 14.10 -14.48 -5.31
N ALA A 130 14.86 -13.43 -5.00
CA ALA A 130 16.29 -13.36 -5.31
C ALA A 130 17.11 -14.48 -4.64
N ILE A 131 16.63 -15.05 -3.53
CA ILE A 131 17.27 -16.18 -2.83
C ILE A 131 16.67 -17.55 -3.15
N GLY A 132 15.73 -17.63 -4.10
CA GLY A 132 15.29 -18.91 -4.70
C GLY A 132 13.80 -19.22 -4.64
N ALA A 133 12.94 -18.35 -4.09
CA ALA A 133 11.50 -18.50 -4.21
C ALA A 133 11.04 -18.19 -5.66
N LYS A 134 9.98 -18.87 -6.12
CA LYS A 134 9.42 -18.67 -7.46
C LYS A 134 8.23 -17.74 -7.45
N ARG A 135 7.33 -17.87 -6.46
CA ARG A 135 6.09 -17.07 -6.39
C ARG A 135 5.78 -16.63 -4.98
N LEU A 136 5.53 -15.34 -4.82
CA LEU A 136 5.12 -14.74 -3.55
C LEU A 136 3.76 -14.07 -3.72
N LEU A 137 2.88 -14.27 -2.75
CA LEU A 137 1.66 -13.48 -2.59
C LEU A 137 1.96 -12.32 -1.65
N VAL A 138 1.79 -11.09 -2.14
CA VAL A 138 2.01 -9.85 -1.39
C VAL A 138 0.68 -9.16 -1.21
N ILE A 139 0.28 -8.90 0.02
CA ILE A 139 -1.00 -8.28 0.34
C ILE A 139 -0.76 -7.05 1.20
N GLY A 140 -1.41 -5.93 0.89
CA GLY A 140 -1.55 -4.78 1.79
C GLY A 140 -3.02 -4.66 2.19
N THR A 141 -3.32 -4.81 3.46
CA THR A 141 -4.71 -4.74 3.98
C THR A 141 -4.73 -4.02 5.30
N ASP A 142 -5.69 -3.09 5.44
CA ASP A 142 -6.03 -2.57 6.76
C ASP A 142 -7.54 -2.37 6.91
N THR A 143 -8.01 -2.59 8.14
CA THR A 143 -9.35 -2.28 8.62
C THR A 143 -9.26 -1.18 9.69
N LEU A 144 -8.78 0.01 9.30
CA LEU A 144 -8.54 1.14 10.20
C LEU A 144 -9.80 1.61 10.93
N SER A 145 -10.98 1.35 10.39
CA SER A 145 -12.26 1.67 11.02
C SER A 145 -12.39 1.06 12.43
N ARG A 146 -11.72 -0.08 12.69
CA ARG A 146 -11.70 -0.79 13.98
C ARG A 146 -10.83 -0.12 15.04
N ILE A 147 -9.87 0.71 14.63
CA ILE A 147 -8.96 1.46 15.51
C ILE A 147 -9.15 2.97 15.34
N THR A 148 -10.24 3.41 14.73
CA THR A 148 -10.61 4.82 14.62
C THR A 148 -11.51 5.21 15.80
N ASP A 149 -11.15 6.28 16.51
CA ASP A 149 -12.07 6.91 17.47
C ASP A 149 -13.10 7.74 16.70
N TRP A 150 -14.32 7.23 16.60
CA TRP A 150 -15.42 7.88 15.87
C TRP A 150 -15.94 9.15 16.56
N SER A 151 -15.50 9.45 17.78
CA SER A 151 -15.76 10.74 18.44
C SER A 151 -14.70 11.80 18.13
N ASP A 152 -13.52 11.40 17.64
CA ASP A 152 -12.48 12.33 17.19
C ASP A 152 -12.67 12.69 15.71
N ARG A 153 -13.22 13.88 15.49
CA ARG A 153 -13.38 14.46 14.14
C ARG A 153 -12.07 14.52 13.35
N GLY A 154 -10.92 14.69 14.01
CA GLY A 154 -9.63 14.84 13.34
C GLY A 154 -9.19 13.59 12.56
N THR A 155 -9.54 12.42 13.07
CA THR A 155 -9.15 11.12 12.51
C THR A 155 -10.32 10.39 11.83
N ALA A 156 -11.54 10.50 12.36
CA ALA A 156 -12.73 9.80 11.85
C ALA A 156 -13.09 10.15 10.39
N ILE A 157 -12.68 11.32 9.92
CA ILE A 157 -12.89 11.76 8.54
C ILE A 157 -11.88 11.15 7.55
N LEU A 158 -10.78 10.53 8.03
CA LEU A 158 -9.66 10.12 7.19
C LEU A 158 -9.73 8.64 6.85
N PHE A 159 -9.91 7.81 7.86
CA PHE A 159 -9.57 6.40 7.80
C PHE A 159 -10.67 5.53 7.22
N ALA A 160 -10.23 4.45 6.60
CA ALA A 160 -11.03 3.56 5.80
C ALA A 160 -10.42 2.16 5.79
N ASP A 161 -11.18 1.23 5.24
CA ASP A 161 -10.84 -0.18 5.17
C ASP A 161 -10.67 -0.61 3.71
N GLY A 162 -9.71 -1.48 3.45
CA GLY A 162 -9.48 -2.00 2.11
C GLY A 162 -8.33 -2.99 2.04
N SER A 163 -8.21 -3.63 0.88
CA SER A 163 -7.13 -4.55 0.57
C SER A 163 -6.71 -4.46 -0.89
N GLY A 164 -5.41 -4.62 -1.13
CA GLY A 164 -4.85 -4.89 -2.45
C GLY A 164 -3.80 -5.99 -2.38
N ALA A 165 -3.79 -6.89 -3.37
CA ALA A 165 -2.91 -8.03 -3.44
C ALA A 165 -2.24 -8.15 -4.81
N ALA A 166 -1.02 -8.68 -4.83
CA ALA A 166 -0.27 -9.03 -6.04
C ALA A 166 0.36 -10.40 -5.91
N VAL A 167 0.33 -11.16 -7.00
CA VAL A 167 1.20 -12.32 -7.19
C VAL A 167 2.46 -11.86 -7.90
N VAL A 168 3.61 -12.07 -7.26
CA VAL A 168 4.93 -11.71 -7.78
C VAL A 168 5.66 -13.00 -8.15
N GLU A 169 6.12 -13.10 -9.40
CA GLU A 169 6.78 -14.28 -9.94
C GLU A 169 8.20 -13.98 -10.39
N ALA A 170 9.10 -14.93 -10.13
CA ALA A 170 10.48 -14.94 -10.60
C ALA A 170 10.59 -14.87 -12.13
N THR A 171 11.54 -14.08 -12.62
CA THR A 171 11.88 -13.96 -14.04
C THR A 171 13.34 -14.30 -14.28
N SER A 172 13.67 -14.79 -15.47
CA SER A 172 15.06 -15.05 -15.88
C SER A 172 15.83 -13.80 -16.29
N ASP A 173 15.13 -12.68 -16.50
CA ASP A 173 15.72 -11.36 -16.76
C ASP A 173 15.79 -10.52 -15.47
N ALA A 174 16.24 -9.27 -15.59
CA ALA A 174 16.43 -8.33 -14.47
C ALA A 174 15.15 -8.02 -13.65
N GLY A 175 13.96 -8.37 -14.16
CA GLY A 175 12.68 -8.13 -13.49
C GLY A 175 12.19 -6.69 -13.62
N GLN A 176 11.16 -6.37 -12.83
CA GLN A 176 10.49 -5.07 -12.81
C GLN A 176 11.11 -4.10 -11.81
N MET A 177 11.69 -4.56 -10.69
CA MET A 177 12.19 -3.67 -9.64
C MET A 177 13.54 -3.05 -10.02
N LEU A 178 13.55 -1.74 -10.27
CA LEU A 178 14.74 -0.99 -10.69
C LEU A 178 15.47 -0.33 -9.51
N GLY A 179 14.73 0.07 -8.48
CA GLY A 179 15.28 0.72 -7.30
C GLY A 179 14.26 0.79 -6.17
N TRP A 180 14.74 0.81 -4.93
CA TRP A 180 13.87 0.85 -3.76
C TRP A 180 14.55 1.53 -2.58
N ASP A 181 13.75 2.03 -1.66
CA ASP A 181 14.19 2.65 -0.43
C ASP A 181 13.23 2.28 0.69
N LEU A 182 13.76 1.87 1.85
CA LEU A 182 13.02 1.60 3.08
C LEU A 182 13.71 2.37 4.20
N ASP A 183 12.96 3.15 4.97
CA ASP A 183 13.50 4.03 6.02
C ASP A 183 12.58 4.08 7.24
N ALA A 184 13.15 4.32 8.41
CA ALA A 184 12.40 4.43 9.65
C ALA A 184 13.10 5.38 10.65
N ASP A 185 12.34 6.36 11.15
CA ASP A 185 12.75 7.25 12.24
C ASP A 185 11.86 7.02 13.45
N GLY A 186 12.24 6.02 14.26
CA GLY A 186 11.54 5.62 15.48
C GLY A 186 11.41 6.70 16.55
N SER A 187 12.17 7.80 16.46
CA SER A 187 12.06 8.92 17.41
C SER A 187 10.73 9.69 17.28
N LEU A 188 10.00 9.44 16.19
CA LEU A 188 8.77 10.14 15.82
C LEU A 188 7.50 9.32 16.07
N GLU A 189 7.61 8.16 16.72
CA GLU A 189 6.50 7.25 16.99
C GLU A 189 5.31 7.95 17.68
N HIS A 190 5.59 8.79 18.66
CA HIS A 190 4.60 9.61 19.39
C HIS A 190 3.71 10.53 18.51
N LEU A 191 4.06 10.76 17.24
CA LEU A 191 3.25 11.60 16.33
C LEU A 191 2.06 10.86 15.73
N LEU A 192 2.15 9.53 15.59
CA LEU A 192 1.08 8.70 15.04
C LEU A 192 1.24 7.27 15.57
N TYR A 193 0.34 6.87 16.47
CA TYR A 193 0.38 5.56 17.12
C TYR A 193 -1.03 5.10 17.50
N ALA A 194 -1.15 3.81 17.81
CA ALA A 194 -2.31 3.24 18.50
C ALA A 194 -1.80 2.20 19.48
N GLU A 195 -2.28 2.26 20.72
CA GLU A 195 -2.00 1.20 21.70
C GLU A 195 -2.64 -0.12 21.28
N VAL A 196 -2.13 -1.24 21.77
CA VAL A 196 -2.75 -2.55 21.51
C VAL A 196 -4.18 -2.55 22.05
N GLY A 197 -5.16 -2.61 21.13
CA GLY A 197 -6.59 -2.54 21.47
C GLY A 197 -7.12 -1.11 21.70
N GLY A 198 -6.30 -0.09 21.47
CA GLY A 198 -6.67 1.32 21.53
C GLY A 198 -7.04 1.92 20.17
N TYR A 199 -7.23 3.23 20.15
CA TYR A 199 -7.52 4.01 18.96
C TYR A 199 -6.28 4.75 18.44
N ILE A 200 -6.33 5.16 17.18
CA ILE A 200 -5.30 5.98 16.55
C ILE A 200 -5.26 7.35 17.22
N HIS A 201 -4.07 7.74 17.66
CA HIS A 201 -3.70 9.10 18.05
C HIS A 201 -2.80 9.70 16.99
N MET A 202 -3.07 10.95 16.59
CA MET A 202 -2.33 11.62 15.52
C MET A 202 -2.13 13.11 15.78
N ASP A 203 -0.87 13.57 15.76
CA ASP A 203 -0.56 14.99 15.56
C ASP A 203 -0.59 15.31 14.06
N GLY A 204 -1.78 15.64 13.55
CA GLY A 204 -1.98 15.84 12.12
C GLY A 204 -1.12 16.96 11.50
N LYS A 205 -0.73 17.97 12.29
CA LYS A 205 0.10 19.08 11.79
C LYS A 205 1.54 18.63 11.59
N GLU A 206 2.11 17.94 12.57
CA GLU A 206 3.48 17.43 12.49
C GLU A 206 3.60 16.28 11.48
N VAL A 207 2.59 15.40 11.41
CA VAL A 207 2.50 14.35 10.38
C VAL A 207 2.49 14.97 8.98
N PHE A 208 1.62 15.94 8.71
CA PHE A 208 1.56 16.61 7.39
C PHE A 208 2.91 17.22 6.99
N ARG A 209 3.53 17.98 7.91
CA ARG A 209 4.80 18.69 7.65
C ARG A 209 5.93 17.73 7.27
N ARG A 210 5.95 16.56 7.88
CA ARG A 210 7.03 15.57 7.70
C ARG A 210 6.74 14.60 6.55
N ALA A 211 5.49 14.21 6.36
CA ALA A 211 5.05 13.30 5.30
C ALA A 211 5.56 13.72 3.91
N VAL A 212 5.36 15.00 3.55
CA VAL A 212 5.82 15.54 2.26
C VAL A 212 7.33 15.39 2.09
N ARG A 213 8.12 15.79 3.10
CA ARG A 213 9.59 15.68 3.05
C ARG A 213 10.04 14.23 2.93
N ILE A 214 9.44 13.33 3.70
CA ILE A 214 9.79 11.90 3.74
C ILE A 214 9.51 11.24 2.39
N MET A 215 8.33 11.48 1.81
CA MET A 215 7.98 10.94 0.50
C MET A 215 8.93 11.44 -0.59
N VAL A 216 9.23 12.75 -0.61
CA VAL A 216 10.14 13.34 -1.61
C VAL A 216 11.55 12.76 -1.48
N ASP A 217 12.06 12.62 -0.26
CA ASP A 217 13.38 12.07 0.02
C ASP A 217 13.48 10.59 -0.41
N SER A 218 12.52 9.75 0.01
CA SER A 218 12.51 8.34 -0.35
C SER A 218 12.38 8.15 -1.87
N ALA A 219 11.48 8.88 -2.54
CA ALA A 219 11.34 8.85 -3.99
C ALA A 219 12.64 9.19 -4.72
N LYS A 220 13.37 10.22 -4.27
CA LYS A 220 14.67 10.59 -4.85
C LYS A 220 15.73 9.49 -4.63
N LYS A 221 15.76 8.87 -3.45
CA LYS A 221 16.68 7.76 -3.14
C LYS A 221 16.42 6.55 -4.03
N SER A 222 15.17 6.14 -4.21
CA SER A 222 14.82 4.98 -5.05
C SER A 222 15.02 5.24 -6.54
N LEU A 223 14.69 6.44 -7.03
CA LEU A 223 14.99 6.87 -8.41
C LEU A 223 16.51 6.91 -8.68
N ALA A 224 17.30 7.45 -7.75
CA ALA A 224 18.75 7.47 -7.88
C ALA A 224 19.35 6.05 -7.94
N LYS A 225 18.85 5.11 -7.11
CA LYS A 225 19.24 3.70 -7.17
C LYS A 225 18.86 3.03 -8.50
N ALA A 226 17.76 3.46 -9.12
CA ALA A 226 17.35 3.03 -10.45
C ALA A 226 18.11 3.71 -11.60
N GLY A 227 18.95 4.72 -11.32
CA GLY A 227 19.61 5.53 -12.35
C GLY A 227 18.64 6.43 -13.13
N LEU A 228 17.49 6.75 -12.54
CA LEU A 228 16.39 7.51 -13.14
C LEU A 228 16.17 8.85 -12.43
N THR A 229 15.38 9.71 -13.07
CA THR A 229 14.93 10.99 -12.55
C THR A 229 13.40 11.04 -12.47
N THR A 230 12.84 12.06 -11.83
CA THR A 230 11.38 12.24 -11.78
C THR A 230 10.76 12.46 -13.16
N SER A 231 11.55 12.93 -14.14
CA SER A 231 11.08 13.14 -15.52
C SER A 231 10.81 11.83 -16.27
N ASP A 232 11.44 10.73 -15.85
CA ASP A 232 11.25 9.40 -16.43
C ASP A 232 9.96 8.73 -15.94
N VAL A 233 9.37 9.23 -14.85
CA VAL A 233 8.17 8.65 -14.24
C VAL A 233 6.96 8.84 -15.16
N ALA A 234 6.36 7.71 -15.55
CA ALA A 234 5.11 7.65 -16.29
C ALA A 234 3.90 7.71 -15.34
N LEU A 235 3.99 7.04 -14.18
CA LEU A 235 2.96 7.06 -13.15
C LEU A 235 3.56 7.12 -11.73
N CYS A 236 3.14 8.09 -10.94
CA CYS A 236 3.39 8.14 -9.49
C CYS A 236 2.19 7.57 -8.73
N VAL A 237 2.44 6.65 -7.81
CA VAL A 237 1.45 6.01 -6.95
C VAL A 237 1.79 6.31 -5.48
N PRO A 238 1.39 7.49 -4.99
CA PRO A 238 1.64 7.87 -3.61
C PRO A 238 0.68 7.16 -2.64
N HIS A 239 1.09 7.02 -1.38
CA HIS A 239 0.18 6.68 -0.29
C HIS A 239 -1.00 7.67 -0.24
N GLN A 240 -2.22 7.14 -0.24
CA GLN A 240 -3.47 7.90 -0.28
C GLN A 240 -3.89 8.37 1.13
N ALA A 241 -3.11 9.25 1.76
CA ALA A 241 -3.41 9.74 3.11
C ALA A 241 -4.35 10.95 3.13
N ASN A 242 -4.01 11.93 2.29
CA ASN A 242 -4.63 13.24 2.22
C ASN A 242 -4.22 13.89 0.89
N TYR A 243 -5.17 14.42 0.13
CA TYR A 243 -4.92 15.01 -1.18
C TYR A 243 -3.88 16.13 -1.14
N ARG A 244 -3.87 16.94 -0.07
CA ARG A 244 -2.91 18.04 0.08
C ARG A 244 -1.48 17.56 0.28
N ILE A 245 -1.28 16.39 0.90
CA ILE A 245 0.05 15.77 1.02
C ILE A 245 0.49 15.27 -0.35
N ILE A 246 -0.41 14.60 -1.08
CA ILE A 246 -0.15 14.09 -2.43
C ILE A 246 0.25 15.25 -3.36
N ASP A 247 -0.56 16.31 -3.42
CA ASP A 247 -0.30 17.49 -4.25
C ASP A 247 1.02 18.17 -3.87
N ALA A 248 1.28 18.38 -2.58
CA ALA A 248 2.53 19.00 -2.13
C ALA A 248 3.78 18.16 -2.46
N ALA A 249 3.70 16.83 -2.31
CA ALA A 249 4.80 15.93 -2.65
C ALA A 249 5.03 15.86 -4.17
N CYS A 250 3.97 15.77 -4.97
CA CYS A 250 4.05 15.75 -6.44
C CYS A 250 4.66 17.05 -6.98
N ARG A 251 4.26 18.21 -6.44
CA ARG A 251 4.87 19.50 -6.80
C ARG A 251 6.37 19.57 -6.48
N GLN A 252 6.81 19.04 -5.34
CA GLN A 252 8.24 19.01 -5.00
C GLN A 252 9.07 18.00 -5.80
N LEU A 253 8.40 17.02 -6.41
CA LEU A 253 9.01 16.04 -7.33
C LEU A 253 8.92 16.48 -8.80
N ASP A 254 8.26 17.61 -9.09
CA ASP A 254 7.93 18.05 -10.45
C ASP A 254 7.15 16.99 -11.25
N ILE A 255 6.28 16.22 -10.58
CA ILE A 255 5.42 15.22 -11.21
C ILE A 255 4.01 15.81 -11.35
N PRO A 256 3.50 15.98 -12.59
CA PRO A 256 2.13 16.43 -12.84
C PRO A 256 1.06 15.50 -12.24
N LEU A 257 -0.05 16.07 -11.74
CA LEU A 257 -1.12 15.30 -11.10
C LEU A 257 -1.85 14.32 -12.04
N ASP A 258 -1.88 14.58 -13.34
CA ASP A 258 -2.41 13.66 -14.37
C ASP A 258 -1.53 12.41 -14.55
N LYS A 259 -0.25 12.48 -14.15
CA LYS A 259 0.65 11.33 -13.99
C LYS A 259 0.60 10.72 -12.58
N THR A 260 -0.38 11.08 -11.76
CA THR A 260 -0.54 10.54 -10.40
C THR A 260 -1.78 9.64 -10.31
N ALA A 261 -1.65 8.49 -9.66
CA ALA A 261 -2.78 7.62 -9.32
C ALA A 261 -3.45 8.14 -8.03
N ILE A 262 -4.71 8.57 -8.14
CA ILE A 262 -5.47 9.13 -7.02
C ILE A 262 -6.86 8.51 -6.98
N VAL A 263 -7.10 7.69 -5.96
CA VAL A 263 -8.42 7.08 -5.67
C VAL A 263 -8.97 7.51 -4.31
N LEU A 264 -8.23 8.34 -3.57
CA LEU A 264 -8.54 8.82 -2.22
C LEU A 264 -9.96 9.37 -2.04
N HIS A 265 -10.51 10.03 -3.06
CA HIS A 265 -11.87 10.58 -3.04
C HIS A 265 -12.94 9.50 -2.82
N GLU A 266 -12.67 8.28 -3.29
CA GLU A 266 -13.57 7.13 -3.24
C GLU A 266 -13.24 6.18 -2.08
N THR A 267 -11.96 6.09 -1.72
CA THR A 267 -11.49 5.06 -0.78
C THR A 267 -11.29 5.58 0.63
N GLY A 268 -10.99 6.87 0.82
CA GLY A 268 -10.37 7.35 2.05
C GLY A 268 -8.94 6.81 2.23
N ASN A 269 -8.38 6.99 3.42
CA ASN A 269 -7.06 6.48 3.78
C ASN A 269 -7.16 5.03 4.28
N THR A 270 -6.70 4.09 3.47
CA THR A 270 -6.71 2.64 3.72
C THR A 270 -5.34 2.08 4.12
N SER A 271 -4.44 2.92 4.65
CA SER A 271 -3.10 2.56 5.11
C SER A 271 -2.34 1.65 4.12
N SER A 272 -1.94 0.43 4.48
CA SER A 272 -1.18 -0.48 3.61
C SER A 272 -1.89 -0.82 2.30
N ALA A 273 -3.22 -0.76 2.25
CA ALA A 273 -3.96 -1.05 1.02
C ALA A 273 -3.95 0.12 0.02
N SER A 274 -3.58 1.32 0.44
CA SER A 274 -3.75 2.54 -0.38
C SER A 274 -2.95 2.55 -1.69
N ILE A 275 -1.68 2.17 -1.65
CA ILE A 275 -0.81 2.08 -2.83
C ILE A 275 -1.31 1.00 -3.79
N PRO A 276 -1.53 -0.26 -3.37
CA PRO A 276 -2.01 -1.28 -4.30
C PRO A 276 -3.42 -0.98 -4.84
N LEU A 277 -4.33 -0.39 -4.05
CA LEU A 277 -5.63 0.07 -4.55
C LEU A 277 -5.47 1.08 -5.69
N ALA A 278 -4.60 2.08 -5.53
CA ALA A 278 -4.36 3.10 -6.55
C ALA A 278 -3.60 2.56 -7.78
N LEU A 279 -2.61 1.70 -7.57
CA LEU A 279 -1.82 1.08 -8.63
C LEU A 279 -2.70 0.21 -9.52
N PHE A 280 -3.49 -0.68 -8.93
CA PHE A 280 -4.29 -1.64 -9.68
C PHE A 280 -5.52 -0.99 -10.32
N ASP A 281 -6.12 0.04 -9.70
CA ASP A 281 -7.12 0.88 -10.38
C ASP A 281 -6.56 1.54 -11.65
N ALA A 282 -5.33 2.06 -11.58
CA ALA A 282 -4.67 2.65 -12.74
C ALA A 282 -4.35 1.61 -13.82
N ALA A 283 -3.91 0.41 -13.43
CA ALA A 283 -3.66 -0.70 -14.33
C ALA A 283 -4.95 -1.15 -15.05
N ASP A 284 -6.03 -1.39 -14.31
CA ASP A 284 -7.32 -1.85 -14.84
C ASP A 284 -7.98 -0.82 -15.76
N LYS A 285 -7.73 0.47 -15.54
CA LYS A 285 -8.18 1.57 -16.39
C LYS A 285 -7.26 1.87 -17.58
N GLY A 286 -6.23 1.04 -17.81
CA GLY A 286 -5.34 1.16 -18.96
C GLY A 286 -4.42 2.39 -18.93
N ARG A 287 -4.13 2.92 -17.73
CA ARG A 287 -3.17 4.04 -17.56
C ARG A 287 -1.71 3.62 -17.62
N LEU A 288 -1.43 2.31 -17.64
CA LEU A 288 -0.09 1.73 -17.64
C LEU A 288 0.15 0.88 -18.90
N ARG A 289 1.33 1.05 -19.48
CA ARG A 289 1.85 0.33 -20.66
C ARG A 289 3.14 -0.38 -20.30
N ASN A 290 3.51 -1.39 -21.11
CA ASN A 290 4.80 -2.06 -20.96
C ASN A 290 5.95 -1.07 -21.12
N GLY A 291 6.89 -1.08 -20.18
CA GLY A 291 8.03 -0.17 -20.15
C GLY A 291 7.78 1.13 -19.37
N ASP A 292 6.55 1.40 -18.91
CA ASP A 292 6.26 2.60 -18.11
C ASP A 292 7.00 2.53 -16.76
N ILE A 293 7.67 3.61 -16.39
CA ILE A 293 8.29 3.73 -15.07
C ILE A 293 7.23 4.16 -14.06
N VAL A 294 7.05 3.31 -13.04
CA VAL A 294 6.10 3.54 -11.95
C VAL A 294 6.86 3.78 -10.65
N LEU A 295 6.57 4.90 -10.00
CA LEU A 295 7.07 5.23 -8.67
C LEU A 295 5.99 4.96 -7.64
N MET A 296 6.16 3.93 -6.80
CA MET A 296 5.38 3.75 -5.58
C MET A 296 6.08 4.47 -4.43
N VAL A 297 5.36 5.27 -3.66
CA VAL A 297 5.96 6.00 -2.53
C VAL A 297 4.97 6.21 -1.39
N GLY A 298 5.38 5.89 -0.17
CA GLY A 298 4.55 6.02 1.02
C GLY A 298 5.34 6.42 2.25
N PHE A 299 4.59 6.90 3.24
CA PHE A 299 5.07 7.16 4.59
C PHE A 299 4.03 6.57 5.56
N GLY A 300 4.41 6.28 6.79
CA GLY A 300 3.49 5.77 7.81
C GLY A 300 3.94 6.05 9.24
N ALA A 301 3.17 5.56 10.20
CA ALA A 301 3.55 5.55 11.62
C ALA A 301 4.95 4.92 11.82
N GLY A 302 5.68 5.39 12.83
CA GLY A 302 7.08 5.04 13.06
C GLY A 302 8.00 6.24 13.36
N MET A 303 8.19 7.23 12.47
CA MET A 303 7.64 7.30 11.12
C MET A 303 8.46 6.49 10.12
N THR A 304 7.77 5.71 9.32
CA THR A 304 8.34 4.87 8.27
C THR A 304 8.22 5.54 6.91
N ALA A 305 9.11 5.19 5.99
CA ALA A 305 9.08 5.60 4.59
C ALA A 305 9.40 4.39 3.71
N ALA A 306 8.74 4.33 2.56
CA ALA A 306 9.09 3.34 1.56
C ALA A 306 8.84 3.86 0.15
N SER A 307 9.73 3.52 -0.77
CA SER A 307 9.49 3.70 -2.19
C SER A 307 10.08 2.57 -3.01
N ALA A 308 9.45 2.30 -4.15
CA ALA A 308 9.94 1.37 -5.14
C ALA A 308 9.66 1.93 -6.53
N VAL A 309 10.69 1.87 -7.38
CA VAL A 309 10.64 2.22 -8.78
C VAL A 309 10.60 0.93 -9.56
N ILE A 310 9.53 0.74 -10.34
CA ILE A 310 9.37 -0.44 -11.19
C ILE A 310 9.21 -0.05 -12.65
N GLU A 311 9.72 -0.90 -13.55
CA GLU A 311 9.32 -0.91 -14.95
C GLU A 311 8.07 -1.79 -15.08
N TRP A 312 6.93 -1.19 -15.45
CA TRP A 312 5.69 -1.93 -15.58
C TRP A 312 5.76 -2.91 -16.75
N ARG A 313 5.39 -4.16 -16.50
CA ARG A 313 5.19 -5.19 -17.53
C ARG A 313 3.87 -5.88 -17.25
N GLN A 314 2.93 -5.73 -18.16
CA GLN A 314 1.64 -6.42 -18.11
C GLN A 314 1.88 -7.95 -18.13
N PRO A 315 1.04 -8.72 -17.42
CA PRO A 315 1.11 -10.18 -17.40
C PRO A 315 1.03 -10.82 -18.79
#